data_AF-A0A6A4HF86-F1
#
_entry.id   AF-A0A6A4HF86-F1
#
_cell.length_a   1.000
_cell.length_b   1.000
_cell.length_c   1.000
_cell.angle_alpha   90.00
_cell.angle_beta   90.00
_cell.angle_gamma   90.00
#
_symmetry.space_group_name_H-M   'P 1'
#
loop_
_entity.id
_entity.type
_entity.pdbx_description
1 polymer ?
#
loop_
_entity_poly.entity_id
_entity_poly.type
_entity_poly.pdbx_seq_one_letter_code
_entity_poly.pdbx_strand_id
1 'polypeptide(L)' 'RWDEETELLQEEMRHCIKLLKWNAKEWVGRMLYEGPLAVGQDAAHMEGVAAYTASQVAVYRAIAAEFERLWANP' A
#
# COMPACT_ATOMS: atom_id res chain seq x y z
N ARG A 1 -6.45 -32.45 -3.13
CA ARG A 1 -5.28 -32.13 -2.28
C ARG A 1 -4.35 -31.11 -2.91
N TRP A 2 -3.58 -31.43 -3.96
CA TRP A 2 -2.69 -30.44 -4.62
C TRP A 2 -3.46 -29.33 -5.35
N ASP A 3 -4.59 -29.66 -5.98
CA ASP A 3 -5.44 -28.67 -6.63
C ASP A 3 -6.06 -27.70 -5.62
N GLU A 4 -6.54 -28.22 -4.48
CA GLU A 4 -7.07 -27.40 -3.37
C GLU A 4 -5.99 -26.49 -2.76
N GLU A 5 -4.77 -27.00 -2.57
CA GLU A 5 -3.64 -26.20 -2.08
C GLU A 5 -3.26 -25.09 -3.07
N THR A 6 -3.39 -25.35 -4.38
CA THR A 6 -3.16 -24.36 -5.44
C THR A 6 -4.24 -23.29 -5.46
N GLU A 7 -5.53 -23.67 -5.35
CA GLU A 7 -6.65 -22.74 -5.26
C GLU A 7 -6.55 -21.84 -4.03
N LEU A 8 -6.21 -22.41 -2.86
CA LEU A 8 -6.00 -21.65 -1.64
C LEU A 8 -4.87 -20.62 -1.79
N LEU A 9 -3.75 -21.02 -2.39
CA LEU A 9 -2.62 -20.12 -2.63
C LEU A 9 -3.04 -18.95 -3.55
N GLN A 10 -3.81 -19.22 -4.60
CA GLN A 10 -4.31 -18.17 -5.49
C GLN A 10 -5.26 -17.19 -4.78
N GLU A 11 -6.11 -17.67 -3.86
CA GLU A 11 -6.97 -16.81 -3.06
C GLU A 11 -6.19 -15.97 -2.05
N GLU A 12 -5.20 -16.57 -1.36
CA GLU A 12 -4.32 -15.81 -0.46
C GLU A 12 -3.56 -14.71 -1.20
N MET A 13 -3.08 -14.99 -2.42
CA MET A 13 -2.44 -13.97 -3.24
C MET A 13 -3.38 -12.85 -3.67
N ARG A 14 -4.65 -13.17 -3.99
CA ARG A 14 -5.69 -12.16 -4.23
C ARG A 14 -5.94 -11.31 -2.99
N HIS A 15 -5.98 -11.90 -1.81
CA HIS A 15 -6.09 -11.16 -0.55
C HIS A 15 -4.89 -10.25 -0.28
N CYS A 16 -3.67 -10.72 -0.49
CA CYS A 16 -2.45 -9.91 -0.39
C CYS A 16 -2.51 -8.68 -1.31
N ILE A 17 -2.87 -8.85 -2.58
CA ILE A 17 -3.01 -7.75 -3.53
C ILE A 17 -4.07 -6.74 -3.06
N LYS A 18 -5.23 -7.22 -2.61
CA LYS A 18 -6.31 -6.38 -2.08
C LYS A 18 -5.85 -5.57 -0.86
N LEU A 19 -5.12 -6.20 0.06
CA LEU A 19 -4.57 -5.55 1.25
C LEU A 19 -3.54 -4.48 0.89
N LEU A 20 -2.62 -4.76 -0.06
CA LEU A 20 -1.64 -3.78 -0.53
C LEU A 20 -2.31 -2.55 -1.15
N LYS A 21 -3.34 -2.77 -1.98
CA LYS A 21 -4.13 -1.68 -2.58
C LYS A 21 -4.90 -0.88 -1.54
N TRP A 22 -5.45 -1.54 -0.52
CA TRP A 22 -6.12 -0.87 0.59
C TRP A 22 -5.13 -0.02 1.40
N ASN A 23 -3.98 -0.56 1.78
CA ASN A 23 -2.92 0.19 2.48
C ASN A 23 -2.44 1.41 1.67
N ALA A 24 -2.28 1.28 0.35
CA ALA A 24 -1.94 2.43 -0.50
C ALA A 24 -2.99 3.55 -0.41
N LYS A 25 -4.29 3.22 -0.30
CA LYS A 25 -5.36 4.22 -0.13
C LYS A 25 -5.32 4.85 1.26
N GLU A 26 -5.11 4.04 2.30
CA GLU A 26 -4.95 4.54 3.67
C GLU A 26 -3.79 5.52 3.80
N TRP A 27 -2.67 5.27 3.10
CA TRP A 27 -1.57 6.22 3.05
C TRP A 27 -1.95 7.54 2.41
N VAL A 28 -2.73 7.57 1.31
CA VAL A 28 -3.20 8.84 0.72
C VAL A 28 -3.92 9.71 1.75
N GLY A 29 -4.73 9.11 2.62
CA GLY A 29 -5.42 9.82 3.71
C GLY A 29 -4.50 10.45 4.76
N ARG A 30 -3.21 10.08 4.78
CA ARG A 30 -2.20 10.57 5.73
C ARG A 30 -1.34 11.70 5.16
N MET A 31 -1.54 12.11 3.90
CA MET A 31 -0.78 13.20 3.27
C MET A 31 -0.96 14.54 3.99
N LEU A 32 -2.12 14.75 4.62
CA LEU A 32 -2.44 15.92 5.42
C LEU A 32 -2.61 15.45 6.87
N TYR A 33 -1.50 15.33 7.58
CA TYR A 33 -1.52 14.97 8.99
C TYR A 33 -1.79 16.22 9.84
N GLU A 34 -2.97 16.27 10.48
CA GLU A 34 -3.40 17.38 11.36
C GLU A 34 -3.39 16.99 12.85
N GLY A 35 -2.67 15.92 13.22
CA GLY A 35 -2.62 15.44 14.59
C GLY A 35 -1.66 16.24 15.49
N PRO A 36 -1.51 15.85 16.78
CA PRO A 36 -0.70 16.58 17.75
C PRO A 36 0.76 16.83 17.33
N LEU A 37 1.33 15.96 16.49
CA LEU A 37 2.69 16.11 15.97
C LEU A 37 2.82 17.22 14.91
N ALA A 38 1.71 17.75 14.38
CA ALA A 38 1.72 18.87 13.44
C ALA A 38 1.86 20.24 14.12
N VAL A 39 1.64 20.32 15.44
CA VAL A 39 1.67 21.58 16.19
C VAL A 39 3.10 22.13 16.21
N GLY A 40 3.26 23.38 15.77
CA GLY A 40 4.55 24.07 15.76
C GLY A 40 5.51 23.65 14.65
N GLN A 41 5.07 22.79 13.72
CA GLN A 41 5.86 22.40 12.56
C GLN A 41 5.79 23.46 11.45
N ASP A 42 6.87 23.57 10.68
CA ASP A 42 6.95 24.49 9.55
C ASP A 42 6.47 23.86 8.23
N ALA A 43 6.46 24.67 7.17
CA ALA A 43 6.04 24.22 5.85
C ALA A 43 6.93 23.10 5.28
N ALA A 44 8.23 23.12 5.59
CA ALA A 44 9.17 22.10 5.11
C ALA A 44 8.88 20.74 5.75
N HIS A 45 8.52 20.71 7.04
CA HIS A 45 8.08 19.49 7.69
C HIS A 45 6.81 18.93 7.05
N MET A 46 5.80 19.77 6.78
CA MET A 46 4.56 19.33 6.12
C MET A 46 4.81 18.78 4.72
N GLU A 47 5.69 19.42 3.94
CA GLU A 47 6.14 18.92 2.63
C GLU A 47 6.83 17.55 2.77
N GLY A 48 7.70 17.39 3.77
CA GLY A 48 8.36 16.12 4.06
C GLY A 48 7.38 15.00 4.38
N VAL A 49 6.34 15.26 5.17
CA VAL A 49 5.28 14.30 5.48
C VAL A 49 4.51 13.90 4.21
N ALA A 50 4.16 14.88 3.37
CA ALA A 50 3.47 14.62 2.11
C ALA A 50 4.34 13.79 1.15
N ALA A 51 5.61 14.14 1.01
CA ALA A 51 6.58 13.42 0.16
C ALA A 51 6.82 11.99 0.65
N TYR A 52 6.99 11.80 1.95
CA TYR A 52 7.14 10.47 2.55
C TYR A 52 5.90 9.62 2.30
N THR A 53 4.71 10.18 2.51
CA THR A 53 3.45 9.50 2.26
C THR A 53 3.30 9.12 0.78
N ALA A 54 3.64 10.02 -0.15
CA ALA A 54 3.64 9.72 -1.58
C ALA A 54 4.56 8.54 -1.93
N SER A 55 5.75 8.48 -1.31
CA SER A 55 6.69 7.36 -1.44
C SER A 55 6.07 6.05 -0.94
N GLN A 56 5.40 6.05 0.22
CA GLN A 56 4.70 4.86 0.73
C GLN A 56 3.63 4.38 -0.26
N VAL A 57 2.78 5.28 -0.76
CA VAL A 57 1.76 4.96 -1.78
C VAL A 57 2.40 4.31 -3.02
N ALA A 58 3.52 4.86 -3.50
CA ALA A 58 4.23 4.33 -4.65
C ALA A 58 4.75 2.91 -4.40
N VAL A 59 5.35 2.65 -3.23
CA VAL A 59 5.86 1.32 -2.85
C VAL A 59 4.73 0.29 -2.81
N TYR A 60 3.62 0.57 -2.11
CA TYR A 60 2.50 -0.37 -2.03
C TYR A 60 1.89 -0.66 -3.41
N ARG A 61 1.77 0.35 -4.28
CA ARG A 61 1.28 0.17 -5.65
C ARG A 61 2.24 -0.66 -6.50
N ALA A 62 3.55 -0.43 -6.37
CA ALA A 62 4.56 -1.18 -7.12
C ALA A 62 4.55 -2.66 -6.74
N ILE A 63 4.48 -2.98 -5.43
CA ILE A 63 4.40 -4.37 -4.96
C ILE A 63 3.11 -5.03 -5.43
N ALA A 64 1.97 -4.32 -5.31
CA ALA A 64 0.69 -4.84 -5.79
C ALA A 64 0.72 -5.14 -7.30
N ALA A 65 1.26 -4.23 -8.10
CA ALA A 65 1.37 -4.41 -9.55
C ALA A 65 2.29 -5.60 -9.91
N GLU A 66 3.39 -5.78 -9.19
CA GLU A 66 4.29 -6.92 -9.43
C GLU A 66 3.63 -8.24 -9.05
N PHE A 67 2.87 -8.28 -7.96
CA PHE A 67 2.10 -9.47 -7.59
C PHE A 67 1.00 -9.76 -8.61
N GLU A 68 0.29 -8.73 -9.09
CA GLU A 68 -0.68 -8.91 -10.18
C GLU A 68 -0.01 -9.46 -11.44
N ARG A 69 1.18 -8.97 -11.79
CA ARG A 69 1.94 -9.45 -12.96
C ARG A 69 2.36 -10.90 -12.82
N LEU A 70 2.87 -11.29 -11.65
CA LEU A 70 3.35 -12.66 -11.38
C LEU A 70 2.19 -13.66 -11.27
N TRP A 71 1.01 -13.23 -10.83
CA TRP A 71 -0.14 -14.10 -10.54
C TRP A 71 -1.32 -13.94 -11.51
N ALA A 72 -1.14 -13.22 -12.63
CA ALA A 72 -2.18 -13.07 -13.65
C ALA A 72 -2.53 -14.38 -14.37
N ASN A 73 -1.60 -15.32 -14.42
CA ASN A 73 -1.75 -16.69 -14.96
C ASN A 73 -0.90 -17.65 -14.09
N PRO A 74 -1.41 -18.05 -12.92
CA PRO A 74 -0.69 -18.91 -11.99
C PRO A 74 -0.50 -20.34 -12.49
#